data_AF-A0A1H6XST0-F1
#
_entry.id   AF-A0A1H6XST0-F1
#
_cell.length_a   1.000
_cell.length_b   1.000
_cell.length_c   1.000
_cell.angle_alpha   90.00
_cell.angle_beta   90.00
_cell.angle_gamma   90.00
#
_symmetry.space_group_name_H-M   'P 1'
#
loop_
_entity.id
_entity.type
_entity.pdbx_description
1 polymer ?
#
loop_
_entity_poly.entity_id
_entity_poly.type
_entity_poly.pdbx_seq_one_letter_code
_entity_poly.pdbx_strand_id
1 'polypeptide(L)'
;MKVFEIGNGQTVIKGPSHYYSCSEGDGTVMLYKGEEEDEPVIRFSIIYFQRAEGITQKDIINDFKEKAVRQNAQFITHSGKSFFSYDSESQEDLYIRIFEIMYEENIIVVSFTATNEDKGTDKIKVYLEEITDMIKSIDSLSSLKFPILEPRYEDIDYLVTEVTKVLDVPGEKIAQYHESGKSVEILQDILTRRDYAINDYKYHCALGLLFGDCLQAANNSFHWVIVHDQYGRELALQYQDFALQCFPISMITKRIEDEVEINVTQLMDEVITHIESESDKDKGFTRIEHNF
;
A
#
# COMPACT_ATOMS: atom_id res chain seq x y z
N MET A 1 -8.92 8.94 -2.15
CA MET A 1 -8.22 8.71 -0.87
C MET A 1 -7.61 7.32 -0.94
N LYS A 2 -6.50 7.05 -0.27
CA LYS A 2 -5.84 5.74 -0.23
C LYS A 2 -5.66 5.29 1.21
N VAL A 3 -5.55 3.99 1.45
CA VAL A 3 -5.22 3.39 2.74
C VAL A 3 -3.80 2.85 2.67
N PHE A 4 -2.90 3.40 3.49
CA PHE A 4 -1.51 2.98 3.55
C PHE A 4 -1.24 2.19 4.81
N GLU A 5 -0.47 1.13 4.67
CA GLU A 5 0.05 0.31 5.76
C GLU A 5 1.35 0.90 6.30
N ILE A 6 1.44 1.17 7.61
CA ILE A 6 2.63 1.72 8.27
C ILE A 6 3.20 0.79 9.36
N GLY A 7 4.48 0.96 9.69
CA GLY A 7 5.15 0.18 10.73
C GLY A 7 5.28 -1.30 10.40
N ASN A 8 4.81 -2.16 11.32
CA ASN A 8 4.91 -3.63 11.21
C ASN A 8 3.77 -4.27 10.40
N GLY A 9 2.92 -3.46 9.77
CA GLY A 9 1.79 -3.95 8.98
C GLY A 9 0.47 -4.11 9.72
N GLN A 10 0.41 -3.71 11.00
CA GLN A 10 -0.83 -3.78 11.79
C GLN A 10 -1.50 -2.42 11.98
N THR A 11 -0.85 -1.34 11.54
CA THR A 11 -1.37 0.03 11.64
C THR A 11 -1.57 0.58 10.23
N VAL A 12 -2.68 1.28 10.03
CA VAL A 12 -3.03 1.90 8.75
C VAL A 12 -3.29 3.39 8.92
N ILE A 13 -3.12 4.13 7.83
CA ILE A 13 -3.51 5.54 7.71
C ILE A 13 -4.29 5.75 6.41
N LYS A 14 -5.16 6.76 6.38
CA LYS A 14 -5.84 7.23 5.19
C LYS A 14 -5.23 8.54 4.72
N GLY A 15 -4.81 8.60 3.47
CA GLY A 15 -4.18 9.78 2.87
C GLY A 15 -4.74 10.15 1.49
N PRO A 16 -4.44 11.34 0.97
CA PRO A 16 -4.79 11.72 -0.40
C PRO A 16 -4.29 10.73 -1.46
N SER A 17 -5.02 10.58 -2.58
CA SER A 17 -4.68 9.59 -3.63
C SER A 17 -3.37 9.89 -4.37
N HIS A 18 -2.86 11.12 -4.29
CA HIS A 18 -1.62 11.53 -4.96
C HIS A 18 -0.36 11.13 -4.19
N TYR A 19 -0.48 10.47 -3.04
CA TYR A 19 0.66 9.90 -2.34
C TYR A 19 0.93 8.46 -2.80
N TYR A 20 2.22 8.15 -2.88
CA TYR A 20 2.78 6.81 -2.99
C TYR A 20 3.51 6.46 -1.69
N SER A 21 3.79 5.18 -1.50
CA SER A 21 4.50 4.72 -0.30
C SER A 21 5.63 3.76 -0.64
N CYS A 22 6.71 3.80 0.14
CA CYS A 22 7.76 2.78 0.12
C CYS A 22 8.29 2.55 1.54
N SER A 23 8.97 1.43 1.74
CA SER A 23 9.59 1.07 3.02
C SER A 23 10.97 1.74 3.14
N GLU A 24 11.31 2.21 4.33
CA GLU A 24 12.63 2.81 4.62
C GLU A 24 13.23 2.15 5.87
N GLY A 25 13.81 0.97 5.70
CA GLY A 25 14.30 0.16 6.83
C GLY A 25 13.17 -0.44 7.67
N ASP A 26 13.49 -0.83 8.90
CA ASP A 26 12.56 -1.55 9.76
C ASP A 26 11.56 -0.61 10.42
N GLY A 27 10.27 -0.81 10.13
CA GLY A 27 9.17 -0.10 10.81
C GLY A 27 8.97 1.36 10.40
N THR A 28 9.62 1.82 9.33
CA THR A 28 9.39 3.14 8.74
C THR A 28 8.83 3.01 7.33
N VAL A 29 7.78 3.78 7.07
CA VAL A 29 7.18 3.93 5.74
C VAL A 29 7.27 5.40 5.32
N MET A 30 7.77 5.62 4.12
CA MET A 30 7.90 6.92 3.50
C MET A 30 6.70 7.16 2.58
N LEU A 31 6.09 8.35 2.66
CA LEU A 31 5.11 8.85 1.71
C LEU A 31 5.70 10.03 0.92
N TYR A 32 5.44 10.02 -0.39
CA TYR A 32 5.97 10.98 -1.36
C TYR A 32 4.98 11.14 -2.54
N LYS A 33 5.10 12.19 -3.35
CA LYS A 33 4.17 12.47 -4.48
C LYS A 33 4.73 12.05 -5.83
N GLY A 34 6.04 11.90 -5.95
CA GLY A 34 6.76 11.51 -7.16
C GLY A 34 6.76 12.59 -8.25
N GLU A 35 6.62 13.87 -7.88
CA GLU A 35 6.49 14.98 -8.84
C GLU A 35 7.83 15.68 -9.13
N GLU A 36 8.71 15.80 -8.12
CA GLU A 36 9.98 16.54 -8.19
C GLU A 36 11.08 15.78 -7.41
N GLU A 37 12.36 15.92 -7.80
CA GLU A 37 13.48 15.28 -7.06
C GLU A 37 13.62 15.81 -5.62
N ASP A 38 13.38 17.11 -5.41
CA ASP A 38 13.51 17.79 -4.10
C ASP A 38 12.16 17.97 -3.39
N GLU A 39 11.18 17.11 -3.70
CA GLU A 39 9.85 17.23 -3.10
C GLU A 39 9.85 16.95 -1.59
N PRO A 40 8.91 17.55 -0.84
CA PRO A 40 8.77 17.23 0.58
C PRO A 40 8.40 15.77 0.82
N VAL A 41 9.04 15.17 1.82
CA VAL A 41 8.88 13.76 2.17
C VAL A 41 8.28 13.63 3.56
N ILE A 42 7.37 12.66 3.73
CA ILE A 42 6.77 12.32 5.03
C ILE A 42 7.24 10.91 5.42
N ARG A 43 7.76 10.72 6.63
CA ARG A 43 8.14 9.40 7.16
C ARG A 43 7.30 9.07 8.36
N PHE A 44 6.67 7.90 8.35
CA PHE A 44 5.95 7.32 9.49
C PHE A 44 6.80 6.20 10.08
N SER A 45 7.38 6.44 11.26
CA SER A 45 8.16 5.46 12.02
C SER A 45 7.38 5.01 13.25
N ILE A 46 7.24 3.69 13.45
CA ILE A 46 6.58 3.16 14.66
C ILE A 46 7.63 2.66 15.65
N ILE A 47 7.59 3.21 16.85
CA ILE A 47 8.40 2.79 18.00
C ILE A 47 7.50 1.98 18.94
N TYR A 48 7.79 0.69 19.02
CA TYR A 48 7.17 -0.22 19.99
C TYR A 48 7.88 -0.08 21.33
N PHE A 49 7.12 0.05 22.41
CA PHE A 49 7.67 0.01 23.74
C PHE A 49 6.91 -0.98 24.60
N GLN A 50 7.64 -1.65 25.49
CA GLN A 50 7.02 -2.44 26.55
C GLN A 50 6.83 -1.55 27.77
N ARG A 51 5.59 -1.51 28.25
CA ARG A 51 5.25 -0.79 29.45
C ARG A 51 5.92 -1.44 30.66
N ALA A 52 6.65 -0.63 31.43
CA ALA A 52 7.26 -1.09 32.67
C ALA A 52 6.18 -1.48 33.69
N GLU A 53 6.50 -2.47 34.53
CA GLU A 53 5.61 -2.96 35.57
C GLU A 53 5.19 -1.83 36.53
N GLY A 54 3.89 -1.75 36.84
CA GLY A 54 3.34 -0.74 37.74
C GLY A 54 3.10 0.65 37.14
N ILE A 55 3.61 0.95 35.95
CA ILE A 55 3.27 2.19 35.22
C ILE A 55 1.83 2.11 34.75
N THR A 56 1.01 3.15 34.92
CA THR A 56 -0.37 3.21 34.40
C THR A 56 -0.44 3.83 33.00
N GLN A 57 -1.51 3.57 32.24
CA GLN A 57 -1.75 4.27 30.97
C GLN A 57 -1.86 5.79 31.18
N LYS A 58 -2.43 6.19 32.33
CA LYS A 58 -2.52 7.59 32.74
C LYS A 58 -1.14 8.23 32.94
N ASP A 59 -0.19 7.48 33.50
CA ASP A 59 1.18 7.97 33.70
C ASP A 59 1.88 8.22 32.37
N ILE A 60 1.71 7.30 31.41
CA ILE A 60 2.26 7.43 30.05
C ILE A 60 1.66 8.66 29.34
N ILE A 61 0.35 8.86 29.43
CA ILE A 61 -0.31 10.04 28.85
C ILE A 61 0.19 11.34 29.51
N ASN A 62 0.41 11.34 30.82
CA ASN A 62 0.94 12.50 31.52
C ASN A 62 2.38 12.84 31.09
N ASP A 63 3.27 11.84 31.01
CA ASP A 63 4.64 12.04 30.53
C ASP A 63 4.65 12.57 29.08
N PHE A 64 3.78 12.03 28.23
CA PHE A 64 3.62 12.49 26.85
C PHE A 64 3.12 13.94 26.76
N LYS A 65 2.21 14.34 27.66
CA LYS A 65 1.75 15.72 27.79
C LYS A 65 2.86 16.66 28.30
N GLU A 66 3.66 16.23 29.27
CA GLU A 66 4.83 16.98 29.75
C GLU A 66 5.89 17.15 28.65
N LYS A 67 6.06 16.14 27.79
CA LYS A 67 6.92 16.24 26.60
C LYS A 67 6.42 17.32 25.63
N ALA A 68 5.12 17.39 25.37
CA ALA A 68 4.54 18.47 24.55
C ALA A 68 4.80 19.86 25.15
N VAL A 69 4.66 20.01 26.47
CA VAL A 69 4.96 21.28 27.17
C VAL A 69 6.43 21.67 27.04
N ARG A 70 7.36 20.72 27.19
CA ARG A 70 8.81 20.97 27.01
C ARG A 70 9.15 21.46 25.60
N GLN A 71 8.42 21.00 24.60
CA GLN A 71 8.55 21.43 23.20
C GLN A 71 7.77 22.71 22.88
N ASN A 72 7.12 23.33 23.88
CA ASN A 72 6.21 24.46 23.68
C ASN A 72 5.12 24.17 22.61
N ALA A 73 4.67 22.92 22.54
CA ALA A 73 3.75 22.42 21.53
C ALA A 73 2.32 22.28 22.08
N GLN A 74 1.34 22.50 21.22
CA GLN A 74 -0.05 22.23 21.55
C GLN A 74 -0.31 20.72 21.57
N PHE A 75 -0.82 20.24 22.70
CA PHE A 75 -1.27 18.86 22.86
C PHE A 75 -2.70 18.69 22.35
N ILE A 76 -2.92 17.71 21.47
CA ILE A 76 -4.20 17.42 20.84
C ILE A 76 -4.60 15.98 21.16
N THR A 77 -5.88 15.76 21.45
CA THR A 77 -6.47 14.41 21.59
C THR A 77 -7.60 14.23 20.58
N HIS A 78 -7.60 13.12 19.87
CA HIS A 78 -8.61 12.79 18.87
C HIS A 78 -8.82 11.27 18.77
N SER A 79 -10.04 10.79 19.03
CA SER A 79 -10.44 9.39 18.77
C SER A 79 -9.43 8.34 19.25
N GLY A 80 -9.06 8.39 20.53
CA GLY A 80 -8.10 7.46 21.15
C GLY A 80 -6.62 7.78 20.91
N LYS A 81 -6.31 8.83 20.13
CA LYS A 81 -4.95 9.29 19.83
C LYS A 81 -4.63 10.54 20.62
N SER A 82 -3.38 10.69 21.01
CA SER A 82 -2.86 11.96 21.51
C SER A 82 -1.63 12.33 20.70
N PHE A 83 -1.50 13.58 20.28
CA PHE A 83 -0.35 14.00 19.49
C PHE A 83 -0.02 15.47 19.70
N PHE A 84 1.21 15.82 19.35
CA PHE A 84 1.72 17.18 19.29
C PHE A 84 2.78 17.26 18.18
N SER A 85 3.15 18.47 17.79
CA SER A 85 4.17 18.68 16.75
C SER A 85 5.08 19.85 17.06
N TYR A 86 6.33 19.79 16.62
CA TYR A 86 7.34 20.82 16.81
C TYR A 86 8.35 20.81 15.65
N ASP A 87 9.01 21.94 15.42
CA ASP A 87 10.07 22.05 14.42
C ASP A 87 11.39 21.52 15.01
N SER A 88 12.17 20.76 14.22
CA SER A 88 13.51 20.31 14.61
C SER A 88 14.56 21.27 14.09
N GLU A 89 15.48 21.72 14.95
CA GLU A 89 16.59 22.62 14.59
C GLU A 89 17.86 21.86 14.17
N SER A 90 17.71 20.61 13.72
CA SER A 90 18.85 19.69 13.55
C SER A 90 19.71 19.93 12.31
N GLN A 91 19.21 20.67 11.30
CA GLN A 91 19.92 20.92 10.04
C GLN A 91 19.60 22.33 9.51
N GLU A 92 20.61 23.09 9.07
CA GLU A 92 20.45 24.50 8.68
C GLU A 92 19.63 24.70 7.38
N ASP A 93 19.75 23.78 6.42
CA ASP A 93 19.14 23.91 5.09
C ASP A 93 17.79 23.20 4.95
N LEU A 94 17.39 22.40 5.95
CA LEU A 94 16.15 21.63 5.91
C LEU A 94 15.14 22.16 6.93
N TYR A 95 13.90 22.28 6.47
CA TYR A 95 12.76 22.40 7.36
C TYR A 95 12.29 21.00 7.75
N ILE A 96 12.46 20.63 9.03
CA ILE A 96 11.97 19.38 9.57
C ILE A 96 10.89 19.65 10.62
N ARG A 97 9.69 19.10 10.43
CA ARG A 97 8.63 19.10 11.45
C ARG A 97 8.37 17.70 11.93
N ILE A 98 8.44 17.52 13.24
CA ILE A 98 8.20 16.25 13.91
C ILE A 98 6.81 16.28 14.51
N PHE A 99 6.05 15.22 14.30
CA PHE A 99 4.83 14.91 15.01
C PHE A 99 5.09 13.66 15.83
N GLU A 100 4.74 13.70 17.11
CA GLU A 100 4.71 12.53 17.95
C GLU A 100 3.27 12.18 18.24
N ILE A 101 2.93 10.90 18.05
CA ILE A 101 1.58 10.40 18.19
C ILE A 101 1.61 9.18 19.11
N MET A 102 0.84 9.24 20.18
CA MET A 102 0.50 8.09 21.01
C MET A 102 -0.80 7.48 20.49
N TYR A 103 -0.74 6.21 20.10
CA TYR A 103 -1.88 5.41 19.69
C TYR A 103 -1.71 3.99 20.26
N GLU A 104 -2.70 3.56 21.06
CA GLU A 104 -2.62 2.32 21.84
C GLU A 104 -1.34 2.24 22.69
N GLU A 105 -0.53 1.20 22.52
CA GLU A 105 0.76 1.00 23.20
C GLU A 105 1.96 1.38 22.32
N ASN A 106 1.73 2.20 21.29
CA ASN A 106 2.76 2.60 20.32
C ASN A 106 2.99 4.12 20.34
N ILE A 107 4.23 4.51 20.10
CA ILE A 107 4.57 5.88 19.70
C ILE A 107 4.87 5.85 18.20
N ILE A 108 4.07 6.57 17.44
CA ILE A 108 4.32 6.81 16.02
C ILE A 108 4.98 8.18 15.92
N VAL A 109 6.14 8.23 15.28
CA VAL A 109 6.84 9.46 14.97
C VAL A 109 6.64 9.73 13.48
N VAL A 110 6.08 10.88 13.16
CA VAL A 110 6.02 11.36 11.78
C VAL A 110 7.03 12.48 11.62
N SER A 111 7.97 12.34 10.69
CA SER A 111 8.82 13.45 10.28
C SER A 111 8.42 13.93 8.89
N PHE A 112 8.23 15.23 8.79
CA PHE A 112 8.07 15.93 7.53
C PHE A 112 9.34 16.70 7.23
N THR A 113 9.92 16.47 6.05
CA THR A 113 11.15 17.13 5.62
C THR A 113 10.88 17.88 4.32
N ALA A 114 11.26 19.16 4.29
CA ALA A 114 11.27 20.00 3.10
C ALA A 114 12.52 20.90 3.10
N THR A 115 12.72 21.67 2.04
CA THR A 115 13.74 22.72 2.04
C THR A 115 13.36 23.82 3.03
N ASN A 116 14.35 24.46 3.67
CA ASN A 116 14.07 25.56 4.59
C ASN A 116 13.53 26.81 3.85
N GLU A 117 13.82 26.96 2.56
CA GLU A 117 13.27 28.03 1.70
C GLU A 117 11.75 27.92 1.56
N ASP A 118 11.21 26.70 1.52
CA ASP A 118 9.77 26.47 1.42
C ASP A 118 9.02 26.70 2.74
N LYS A 119 9.72 26.91 3.86
CA LYS A 119 9.10 27.02 5.19
C LYS A 119 8.06 28.15 5.23
N GLY A 120 6.83 27.77 5.57
CA GLY A 120 5.72 28.72 5.72
C GLY A 120 5.00 29.09 4.41
N THR A 121 5.44 28.56 3.27
CA THR A 121 4.71 28.67 2.00
C THR A 121 3.37 27.94 2.06
N ASP A 122 2.46 28.28 1.14
CA ASP A 122 1.16 27.60 1.06
C ASP A 122 1.31 26.12 0.64
N LYS A 123 2.35 25.79 -0.16
CA LYS A 123 2.74 24.39 -0.47
C LYS A 123 2.90 23.61 0.83
N ILE A 124 3.75 24.10 1.74
CA ILE A 124 4.03 23.41 3.02
C ILE A 124 2.80 23.34 3.94
N LYS A 125 1.97 24.40 3.98
CA LYS A 125 0.74 24.36 4.80
C LYS A 125 -0.19 23.23 4.38
N VAL A 126 -0.36 23.00 3.08
CA VAL A 126 -1.17 21.88 2.56
C VAL A 126 -0.63 20.54 3.06
N TYR A 127 0.69 20.30 2.98
CA TYR A 127 1.30 19.07 3.53
C TYR A 127 1.02 18.91 5.02
N LEU A 128 1.16 19.97 5.82
CA LEU A 128 0.93 19.90 7.28
C LEU A 128 -0.53 19.61 7.62
N GLU A 129 -1.47 20.12 6.84
CA GLU A 129 -2.91 19.80 6.94
C GLU A 129 -3.16 18.33 6.59
N GLU A 130 -2.63 17.86 5.46
CA GLU A 130 -2.74 16.46 5.01
C GLU A 130 -2.13 15.48 6.03
N ILE A 131 -0.96 15.79 6.60
CA ILE A 131 -0.34 14.99 7.67
C ILE A 131 -1.23 14.95 8.91
N THR A 132 -1.82 16.07 9.29
CA THR A 132 -2.70 16.13 10.46
C THR A 132 -3.94 15.26 10.25
N ASP A 133 -4.50 15.23 9.05
CA ASP A 133 -5.64 14.37 8.72
C ASP A 133 -5.24 12.89 8.63
N MET A 134 -4.06 12.58 8.07
CA MET A 134 -3.47 11.24 8.12
C MET A 134 -3.30 10.76 9.57
N ILE A 135 -2.77 11.61 10.47
CA ILE A 135 -2.62 11.29 11.89
C ILE A 135 -3.98 10.98 12.54
N LYS A 136 -5.01 11.80 12.30
CA LYS A 136 -6.36 11.55 12.85
C LYS A 136 -6.93 10.22 12.36
N SER A 137 -6.58 9.81 11.13
CA SER A 137 -7.05 8.59 10.50
C SER A 137 -6.32 7.31 10.92
N ILE A 138 -5.22 7.40 11.69
CA ILE A 138 -4.48 6.23 12.18
C ILE A 138 -5.46 5.22 12.80
N ASP A 139 -5.36 3.97 12.40
CA ASP A 139 -6.18 2.91 12.98
C ASP A 139 -5.49 1.54 12.88
N SER A 140 -6.04 0.54 13.56
CA SER A 140 -5.59 -0.84 13.40
C SER A 140 -6.06 -1.39 12.05
N LEU A 141 -5.22 -2.16 11.38
CA LEU A 141 -5.61 -2.92 10.19
C LEU A 141 -6.87 -3.77 10.45
N SER A 142 -6.97 -4.35 11.65
CA SER A 142 -8.09 -5.19 12.05
C SER A 142 -9.43 -4.46 12.16
N SER A 143 -9.42 -3.11 12.16
CA SER A 143 -10.64 -2.31 12.15
C SER A 143 -11.26 -2.20 10.76
N LEU A 144 -10.49 -2.47 9.70
CA LEU A 144 -10.98 -2.39 8.33
C LEU A 144 -11.93 -3.55 8.04
N LYS A 145 -13.16 -3.23 7.64
CA LYS A 145 -14.13 -4.22 7.14
C LYS A 145 -13.58 -4.97 5.92
N PHE A 146 -12.86 -4.25 5.07
CA PHE A 146 -12.16 -4.78 3.90
C PHE A 146 -10.72 -4.29 3.97
N PRO A 147 -9.74 -5.15 4.28
CA PRO A 147 -8.34 -4.77 4.44
C PRO A 147 -7.66 -4.66 3.06
N ILE A 148 -8.19 -3.74 2.24
CA ILE A 148 -7.69 -3.41 0.92
C ILE A 148 -6.81 -2.18 1.08
N LEU A 149 -5.54 -2.31 0.72
CA LEU A 149 -4.49 -1.33 0.97
C LEU A 149 -3.85 -0.93 -0.36
N GLU A 150 -3.33 0.29 -0.39
CA GLU A 150 -2.48 0.75 -1.48
C GLU A 150 -1.18 -0.07 -1.50
N PRO A 151 -0.76 -0.61 -2.66
CA PRO A 151 0.55 -1.24 -2.79
C PRO A 151 1.68 -0.26 -2.48
N ARG A 152 2.76 -0.78 -1.89
CA ARG A 152 4.01 -0.03 -1.77
C ARG A 152 4.78 -0.12 -3.08
N TYR A 153 5.72 0.79 -3.27
CA TYR A 153 6.63 0.79 -4.41
C TYR A 153 7.30 -0.58 -4.59
N GLU A 154 7.74 -1.22 -3.50
CA GLU A 154 8.41 -2.52 -3.56
C GLU A 154 7.50 -3.64 -4.07
N ASP A 155 6.19 -3.54 -3.87
CA ASP A 155 5.24 -4.53 -4.38
C ASP A 155 5.06 -4.42 -5.89
N ILE A 156 4.98 -3.18 -6.37
CA ILE A 156 4.87 -2.87 -7.79
C ILE A 156 6.20 -3.20 -8.49
N ASP A 157 7.33 -2.84 -7.88
CA ASP A 157 8.66 -3.19 -8.37
C ASP A 157 8.85 -4.71 -8.44
N TYR A 158 8.42 -5.45 -7.41
CA TYR A 158 8.41 -6.91 -7.42
C TYR A 158 7.55 -7.47 -8.56
N LEU A 159 6.33 -6.98 -8.72
CA LEU A 159 5.43 -7.38 -9.80
C LEU A 159 6.10 -7.19 -11.17
N VAL A 160 6.55 -5.97 -11.46
CA VAL A 160 7.17 -5.62 -12.75
C VAL A 160 8.44 -6.46 -12.97
N THR A 161 9.24 -6.65 -11.93
CA THR A 161 10.47 -7.45 -11.98
C THR A 161 10.19 -8.93 -12.29
N GLU A 162 9.16 -9.53 -11.72
CA GLU A 162 8.84 -10.93 -12.02
C GLU A 162 8.18 -11.08 -13.40
N VAL A 163 7.31 -10.15 -13.80
CA VAL A 163 6.70 -10.15 -15.15
C VAL A 163 7.76 -10.01 -16.24
N THR A 164 8.70 -9.07 -16.10
CA THR A 164 9.79 -8.88 -17.08
C THR A 164 10.67 -10.11 -17.22
N LYS A 165 10.96 -10.81 -16.12
CA LYS A 165 11.71 -12.07 -16.14
C LYS A 165 10.97 -13.17 -16.88
N VAL A 166 9.66 -13.32 -16.67
CA VAL A 166 8.86 -14.34 -17.37
C VAL A 166 8.79 -14.04 -18.87
N LEU A 167 8.59 -12.76 -19.24
CA LEU A 167 8.49 -12.33 -20.63
C LEU A 167 9.85 -12.25 -21.35
N ASP A 168 10.96 -12.26 -20.60
CA ASP A 168 12.32 -11.99 -21.10
C ASP A 168 12.41 -10.66 -21.87
N VAL A 169 11.85 -9.60 -21.27
CA VAL A 169 11.84 -8.25 -21.85
C VAL A 169 12.25 -7.18 -20.85
N PRO A 170 12.87 -6.09 -21.32
CA PRO A 170 13.04 -4.88 -20.52
C PRO A 170 11.69 -4.29 -20.07
N GLY A 171 11.67 -3.68 -18.89
CA GLY A 171 10.47 -3.08 -18.30
C GLY A 171 9.79 -2.07 -19.21
N GLU A 172 10.57 -1.27 -19.94
CA GLU A 172 10.03 -0.26 -20.87
C GLU A 172 9.27 -0.84 -22.08
N LYS A 173 9.34 -2.15 -22.30
CA LYS A 173 8.66 -2.85 -23.41
C LYS A 173 7.42 -3.64 -22.99
N ILE A 174 7.14 -3.75 -21.69
CA ILE A 174 6.01 -4.52 -21.16
C ILE A 174 4.69 -4.07 -21.80
N ALA A 175 4.41 -2.76 -21.81
CA ALA A 175 3.18 -2.21 -22.38
C ALA A 175 2.97 -2.62 -23.85
N GLN A 176 4.03 -2.58 -24.67
CA GLN A 176 3.97 -3.01 -26.08
C GLN A 176 3.66 -4.51 -26.23
N TYR A 177 4.13 -5.35 -25.29
CA TYR A 177 3.86 -6.78 -25.27
C TYR A 177 2.41 -7.07 -24.91
N HIS A 178 1.82 -6.31 -23.99
CA HIS A 178 0.39 -6.43 -23.69
C HIS A 178 -0.48 -5.95 -24.85
N GLU A 179 -0.18 -4.77 -25.41
CA GLU A 179 -0.94 -4.19 -26.53
C GLU A 179 -0.95 -5.09 -27.78
N SER A 180 0.16 -5.78 -28.03
CA SER A 180 0.28 -6.72 -29.16
C SER A 180 -0.34 -8.10 -28.90
N GLY A 181 -0.79 -8.39 -27.67
CA GLY A 181 -1.26 -9.72 -27.26
C GLY A 181 -0.12 -10.72 -26.99
N LYS A 182 1.14 -10.33 -27.19
CA LYS A 182 2.30 -11.21 -27.05
C LYS A 182 2.50 -11.71 -25.61
N SER A 183 2.15 -10.92 -24.60
CA SER A 183 2.18 -11.37 -23.20
C SER A 183 1.27 -12.59 -22.97
N VAL A 184 0.06 -12.58 -23.55
CA VAL A 184 -0.90 -13.68 -23.45
C VAL A 184 -0.41 -14.90 -24.22
N GLU A 185 0.15 -14.71 -25.42
CA GLU A 185 0.73 -15.81 -26.22
C GLU A 185 1.86 -16.52 -25.46
N ILE A 186 2.79 -15.75 -24.87
CA ILE A 186 3.91 -16.30 -24.09
C ILE A 186 3.39 -17.07 -22.87
N LEU A 187 2.46 -16.48 -22.11
CA LEU A 187 1.87 -17.15 -20.95
C LEU A 187 1.15 -18.44 -21.34
N GLN A 188 0.37 -18.42 -22.43
CA GLN A 188 -0.32 -19.61 -22.94
C GLN A 188 0.67 -20.69 -23.36
N ASP A 189 1.75 -20.34 -24.06
CA ASP A 189 2.79 -21.28 -24.50
C ASP A 189 3.46 -21.97 -23.30
N ILE A 190 3.84 -21.21 -22.27
CA ILE A 190 4.46 -21.74 -21.05
C ILE A 190 3.51 -22.73 -20.35
N LEU A 191 2.25 -22.34 -20.17
CA LEU A 191 1.24 -23.17 -19.49
C LEU A 191 0.87 -24.43 -20.28
N THR A 192 0.81 -24.34 -21.61
CA THR A 192 0.50 -25.47 -22.50
C THR A 192 1.63 -26.50 -22.49
N ARG A 193 2.88 -26.04 -22.59
CA ARG A 193 4.06 -26.92 -22.62
C ARG A 193 4.45 -27.43 -21.23
N ARG A 194 3.91 -26.81 -20.18
CA ARG A 194 4.33 -27.01 -18.79
C ARG A 194 5.83 -26.79 -18.63
N ASP A 195 6.33 -25.69 -19.21
CA ASP A 195 7.75 -25.29 -19.17
C ASP A 195 8.12 -24.71 -17.78
N TYR A 196 7.82 -25.47 -16.72
CA TYR A 196 8.09 -25.15 -15.32
C TYR A 196 8.17 -26.42 -14.47
N ALA A 197 8.90 -26.36 -13.36
CA ALA A 197 8.96 -27.47 -12.41
C ALA A 197 7.76 -27.41 -11.45
N ILE A 198 7.12 -28.56 -11.17
CA ILE A 198 5.95 -28.66 -10.28
C ILE A 198 6.22 -28.08 -8.88
N ASN A 199 7.46 -28.12 -8.40
CA ASN A 199 7.84 -27.60 -7.08
C ASN A 199 8.38 -26.17 -7.13
N ASP A 200 8.35 -25.49 -8.28
CA ASP A 200 8.79 -24.09 -8.42
C ASP A 200 7.63 -23.14 -8.15
N TYR A 201 7.21 -23.11 -6.88
CA TYR A 201 6.13 -22.24 -6.42
C TYR A 201 6.40 -20.76 -6.75
N LYS A 202 7.67 -20.34 -6.69
CA LYS A 202 8.04 -18.96 -7.01
C LYS A 202 7.74 -18.64 -8.48
N TYR A 203 8.12 -19.51 -9.40
CA TYR A 203 7.82 -19.31 -10.80
C TYR A 203 6.30 -19.39 -11.08
N HIS A 204 5.57 -20.28 -10.40
CA HIS A 204 4.10 -20.31 -10.52
C HIS A 204 3.46 -18.99 -10.07
N CYS A 205 3.96 -18.38 -8.99
CA CYS A 205 3.54 -17.04 -8.59
C CYS A 205 3.84 -15.98 -9.66
N ALA A 206 5.02 -16.04 -10.30
CA ALA A 206 5.38 -15.13 -11.39
C ALA A 206 4.45 -15.29 -12.61
N LEU A 207 4.04 -16.51 -12.95
CA LEU A 207 3.02 -16.77 -13.99
C LEU A 207 1.66 -16.17 -13.60
N GLY A 208 1.29 -16.26 -12.33
CA GLY A 208 0.09 -15.62 -11.78
C GLY A 208 0.14 -14.09 -11.81
N LEU A 209 1.31 -13.49 -11.54
CA LEU A 209 1.52 -12.05 -11.69
C LEU A 209 1.37 -11.63 -13.16
N LEU A 210 2.00 -12.37 -14.10
CA LEU A 210 1.84 -12.11 -15.54
C LEU A 210 0.39 -12.25 -15.99
N PHE A 211 -0.35 -13.24 -15.46
CA PHE A 211 -1.78 -13.39 -15.74
C PHE A 211 -2.58 -12.16 -15.26
N GLY A 212 -2.29 -11.67 -14.06
CA GLY A 212 -2.89 -10.44 -13.53
C GLY A 212 -2.54 -9.21 -14.36
N ASP A 213 -1.29 -9.08 -14.79
CA ASP A 213 -0.84 -7.96 -15.61
C ASP A 213 -1.53 -7.96 -16.98
N CYS A 214 -1.75 -9.15 -17.56
CA CYS A 214 -2.57 -9.32 -18.77
C CYS A 214 -4.05 -8.92 -18.53
N LEU A 215 -4.65 -9.30 -17.40
CA LEU A 215 -6.01 -8.90 -17.03
C LEU A 215 -6.16 -7.39 -16.90
N GLN A 216 -5.23 -6.74 -16.20
CA GLN A 216 -5.22 -5.29 -16.03
C GLN A 216 -5.07 -4.57 -17.38
N ALA A 217 -4.17 -5.05 -18.23
CA ALA A 217 -3.98 -4.46 -19.56
C ALA A 217 -5.20 -4.64 -20.47
N ALA A 218 -5.93 -5.75 -20.34
CA ALA A 218 -7.15 -6.01 -21.10
C ALA A 218 -8.36 -5.21 -20.61
N ASN A 219 -8.41 -4.87 -19.32
CA ASN A 219 -9.49 -4.08 -18.73
C ASN A 219 -8.96 -3.09 -17.69
N ASN A 220 -8.93 -1.82 -18.08
CA ASN A 220 -8.43 -0.70 -17.27
C ASN A 220 -9.26 -0.37 -16.02
N SER A 221 -10.39 -1.05 -15.81
CA SER A 221 -11.16 -0.97 -14.57
C SER A 221 -10.51 -1.75 -13.43
N PHE A 222 -9.49 -2.57 -13.72
CA PHE A 222 -8.72 -3.24 -12.69
C PHE A 222 -7.49 -2.43 -12.28
N HIS A 223 -7.20 -2.45 -10.98
CA HIS A 223 -5.96 -1.92 -10.44
C HIS A 223 -5.42 -2.82 -9.33
N TRP A 224 -4.10 -2.82 -9.19
CA TRP A 224 -3.42 -3.59 -8.17
C TRP A 224 -3.67 -3.00 -6.79
N VAL A 225 -4.02 -3.88 -5.87
CA VAL A 225 -4.18 -3.58 -4.45
C VAL A 225 -3.50 -4.66 -3.65
N ILE A 226 -3.38 -4.38 -2.36
CA ILE A 226 -2.95 -5.34 -1.38
C ILE A 226 -4.14 -5.76 -0.55
N VAL A 227 -4.36 -7.06 -0.43
CA VAL A 227 -5.27 -7.63 0.54
C VAL A 227 -4.43 -8.18 1.68
N HIS A 228 -4.70 -7.72 2.91
CA HIS A 228 -4.02 -8.20 4.11
C HIS A 228 -5.01 -8.91 5.02
N ASP A 229 -4.90 -10.23 5.15
CA ASP A 229 -5.72 -11.02 6.05
C ASP A 229 -4.88 -11.76 7.10
N GLN A 230 -5.49 -12.70 7.82
CA GLN A 230 -4.84 -13.49 8.86
C GLN A 230 -3.70 -14.42 8.36
N TYR A 231 -3.64 -14.69 7.05
CA TYR A 231 -2.60 -15.51 6.41
C TYR A 231 -1.47 -14.66 5.84
N GLY A 232 -1.66 -13.35 5.75
CA GLY A 232 -0.64 -12.38 5.39
C GLY A 232 -1.13 -11.45 4.29
N ARG A 233 -0.16 -11.01 3.49
CA ARG A 233 -0.30 -9.94 2.52
C ARG A 233 -0.19 -10.51 1.11
N GLU A 234 -1.19 -10.28 0.26
CA GLU A 234 -1.22 -10.78 -1.12
C GLU A 234 -1.56 -9.64 -2.09
N LEU A 235 -0.89 -9.63 -3.26
CA LEU A 235 -1.26 -8.78 -4.40
C LEU A 235 -2.53 -9.32 -5.05
N ALA A 236 -3.51 -8.44 -5.21
CA ALA A 236 -4.78 -8.73 -5.86
C ALA A 236 -5.14 -7.64 -6.87
N LEU A 237 -6.06 -7.95 -7.78
CA LEU A 237 -6.66 -6.95 -8.65
C LEU A 237 -8.03 -6.59 -8.09
N GLN A 238 -8.27 -5.31 -7.84
CA GLN A 238 -9.57 -4.78 -7.48
C GLN A 238 -10.28 -4.27 -8.73
N TYR A 239 -11.58 -4.55 -8.84
CA TYR A 239 -12.42 -3.97 -9.89
C TYR A 239 -13.05 -2.65 -9.43
N GLN A 240 -12.65 -1.55 -10.06
CA GLN A 240 -13.12 -0.19 -9.78
C GLN A 240 -13.08 0.14 -8.27
N ASP A 241 -14.04 0.94 -7.79
CA ASP A 241 -14.21 1.27 -6.39
C ASP A 241 -14.96 0.18 -5.60
N PHE A 242 -15.15 -1.04 -6.10
CA PHE A 242 -15.89 -2.08 -5.40
C PHE A 242 -15.01 -2.90 -4.46
N ALA A 243 -15.57 -3.36 -3.34
CA ALA A 243 -14.99 -4.41 -2.52
C ALA A 243 -15.09 -5.79 -3.22
N LEU A 244 -14.59 -5.86 -4.46
CA LEU A 244 -14.58 -7.02 -5.34
C LEU A 244 -13.17 -7.17 -5.92
N GLN A 245 -12.52 -8.29 -5.60
CA GLN A 245 -11.15 -8.59 -6.03
C GLN A 245 -11.07 -9.94 -6.72
N CYS A 246 -10.09 -10.08 -7.61
CA CYS A 246 -9.59 -11.37 -8.03
C CYS A 246 -8.12 -11.53 -7.60
N PHE A 247 -7.69 -12.78 -7.51
CA PHE A 247 -6.37 -13.18 -7.00
C PHE A 247 -5.62 -13.94 -8.10
N PRO A 248 -4.98 -13.24 -9.06
CA PRO A 248 -4.34 -13.85 -10.23
C PRO A 248 -3.31 -14.93 -9.88
N ILE A 249 -2.52 -14.69 -8.81
CA ILE A 249 -1.55 -15.65 -8.27
C ILE A 249 -2.26 -16.96 -7.91
N SER A 250 -3.21 -16.88 -6.99
CA SER A 250 -4.01 -18.03 -6.55
C SER A 250 -4.76 -18.73 -7.69
N MET A 251 -5.24 -18.00 -8.70
CA MET A 251 -5.94 -18.57 -9.85
C MET A 251 -5.04 -19.47 -10.71
N ILE A 252 -3.78 -19.09 -10.90
CA ILE A 252 -2.81 -19.86 -11.67
C ILE A 252 -2.17 -20.96 -10.83
N THR A 253 -1.72 -20.67 -9.61
CA THR A 253 -1.02 -21.65 -8.76
C THR A 253 -1.91 -22.86 -8.47
N LYS A 254 -3.17 -22.65 -8.07
CA LYS A 254 -4.12 -23.74 -7.80
C LYS A 254 -4.40 -24.61 -9.03
N ARG A 255 -4.50 -24.00 -10.22
CA ARG A 255 -4.71 -24.77 -11.47
C ARG A 255 -3.48 -25.61 -11.83
N ILE A 256 -2.28 -25.09 -11.59
CA ILE A 256 -1.04 -25.85 -11.77
C ILE A 256 -0.99 -27.03 -10.79
N GLU A 257 -1.31 -26.79 -9.51
CA GLU A 257 -1.35 -27.82 -8.46
C GLU A 257 -2.37 -28.93 -8.76
N ASP A 258 -3.55 -28.55 -9.25
CA ASP A 258 -4.62 -29.47 -9.64
C ASP A 258 -4.40 -30.11 -11.03
N GLU A 259 -3.27 -29.80 -11.69
CA GLU A 259 -2.92 -30.23 -13.05
C GLU A 259 -3.98 -29.89 -14.11
N VAL A 260 -4.78 -28.85 -13.88
CA VAL A 260 -5.85 -28.38 -14.76
C VAL A 260 -5.26 -27.69 -15.99
N GLU A 261 -5.78 -28.03 -17.17
CA GLU A 261 -5.43 -27.33 -18.40
C GLU A 261 -5.90 -25.87 -18.36
N ILE A 262 -4.99 -24.93 -18.65
CA ILE A 262 -5.26 -23.50 -18.56
C ILE A 262 -5.30 -22.91 -19.98
N ASN A 263 -6.49 -22.48 -20.39
CA ASN A 263 -6.66 -21.57 -21.51
C ASN A 263 -6.69 -20.14 -20.98
N VAL A 264 -5.62 -19.38 -21.21
CA VAL A 264 -5.39 -18.04 -20.66
C VAL A 264 -6.49 -17.08 -21.12
N THR A 265 -6.75 -17.00 -22.42
CA THR A 265 -7.77 -16.10 -22.98
C THR A 265 -9.15 -16.42 -22.43
N GLN A 266 -9.53 -17.70 -22.43
CA GLN A 266 -10.83 -18.12 -21.89
C GLN A 266 -10.94 -17.78 -20.39
N LEU A 267 -9.88 -18.03 -19.62
CA LEU A 267 -9.87 -17.71 -18.19
C LEU A 267 -9.99 -16.20 -17.94
N MET A 268 -9.33 -15.36 -18.76
CA MET A 268 -9.47 -13.91 -18.67
C MET A 268 -10.92 -13.48 -18.95
N ASP A 269 -11.52 -13.98 -20.03
CA ASP A 269 -12.90 -13.67 -20.41
C ASP A 269 -13.90 -14.11 -19.32
N GLU A 270 -13.70 -15.29 -18.74
CA GLU A 270 -14.51 -15.81 -17.64
C GLU A 270 -14.41 -14.92 -16.40
N VAL A 271 -13.19 -14.48 -16.02
CA VAL A 271 -12.98 -13.60 -14.87
C VAL A 271 -13.66 -12.25 -15.09
N ILE A 272 -13.43 -11.62 -16.24
CA ILE A 272 -14.02 -10.31 -16.57
C ILE A 272 -15.55 -10.42 -16.60
N THR A 273 -16.09 -11.39 -17.34
CA THR A 273 -17.54 -11.59 -17.45
C THR A 273 -18.16 -11.88 -16.09
N HIS A 274 -17.51 -12.71 -15.27
CA HIS A 274 -18.01 -13.02 -13.93
C HIS A 274 -18.08 -11.75 -13.08
N ILE A 275 -16.97 -11.01 -12.96
CA ILE A 275 -16.89 -9.78 -12.18
C ILE A 275 -17.88 -8.71 -12.66
N GLU A 276 -17.97 -8.48 -13.97
CA GLU A 276 -18.93 -7.55 -14.54
C GLU A 276 -20.36 -7.99 -14.24
N SER A 277 -20.67 -9.27 -14.41
CA SER A 277 -22.01 -9.79 -14.12
C SER A 277 -22.38 -9.70 -12.64
N GLU A 278 -21.42 -9.91 -11.73
CA GLU A 278 -21.63 -9.74 -10.29
C GLU A 278 -21.85 -8.25 -9.97
N SER A 279 -21.09 -7.35 -10.61
CA SER A 279 -21.26 -5.90 -10.46
C SER A 279 -22.61 -5.38 -10.96
N ASP A 280 -23.16 -5.98 -12.02
CA ASP A 280 -24.45 -5.60 -12.64
C ASP A 280 -25.67 -6.23 -11.94
N LYS A 281 -25.55 -7.47 -11.47
CA LYS A 281 -26.67 -8.24 -10.90
C LYS A 281 -27.04 -7.78 -9.50
N ASP A 282 -26.16 -7.08 -8.80
CA ASP A 282 -26.41 -6.63 -7.44
C ASP A 282 -26.03 -5.16 -7.27
N LYS A 283 -27.03 -4.32 -6.98
CA LYS A 283 -26.82 -2.96 -6.42
C LYS A 283 -26.18 -2.98 -5.02
N GLY A 284 -25.54 -4.10 -4.63
CA GLY A 284 -25.19 -4.47 -3.26
C GLY A 284 -23.69 -4.62 -2.97
N PHE A 285 -22.80 -4.59 -3.98
CA PHE A 285 -21.37 -4.55 -3.68
C PHE A 285 -21.01 -3.24 -2.98
N THR A 286 -20.34 -3.38 -1.84
CA THR A 286 -19.92 -2.21 -1.07
C THR A 286 -18.86 -1.47 -1.87
N ARG A 287 -19.18 -0.25 -2.29
CA ARG A 287 -18.16 0.68 -2.78
C ARG A 287 -17.27 1.07 -1.62
N ILE A 288 -15.97 1.01 -1.84
CA ILE A 288 -14.98 1.49 -0.90
C ILE A 288 -14.62 2.94 -1.25
N GLU A 289 -14.53 3.79 -0.24
CA GLU A 289 -14.22 5.21 -0.42
C GLU A 289 -12.71 5.47 -0.57
N HIS A 290 -11.92 4.43 -0.87
CA HIS A 290 -10.46 4.49 -0.94
C HIS A 290 -9.87 3.54 -2.00
N ASN A 291 -8.61 3.78 -2.38
CA ASN A 291 -7.81 2.99 -3.34
C ASN A 291 -8.46 2.85 -4.71
N PHE A 292 -8.85 3.97 -5.32
CA PHE A 292 -9.30 4.08 -6.71
C PHE A 292 -8.81 5.41 -7.31
#